data_AF-A0A9F3QW11-F1
#
_entry.id   AF-A0A9F3QW11-F1
#
_cell.length_a   1.000
_cell.length_b   1.000
_cell.length_c   1.000
_cell.angle_alpha   90.00
_cell.angle_beta   90.00
_cell.angle_gamma   90.00
#
_symmetry.space_group_name_H-M   'P 1'
#
loop_
_entity.id
_entity.type
_entity.pdbx_description
1 polymer ?
#
loop_
_entity_poly.entity_id
_entity_poly.type
_entity_poly.pdbx_seq_one_letter_code
_entity_poly.pdbx_strand_id
1 'polypeptide(L)' 'PLRDYVCASSAGFVEDTALADLNYIEEAAGGPQLALALLPKADHIALLEMNGRLHEDHLERITEAARGACRDVHAVLDQ' A
#
# COMPACT_ATOMS: atom_id res chain seq x y z
N PRO A 1 -21.54 3.16 -15.23
CA PRO A 1 -20.21 2.78 -15.77
C PRO A 1 -19.11 3.00 -14.74
N LEU A 2 -18.22 2.02 -14.57
CA LEU A 2 -17.03 2.14 -13.72
C LEU A 2 -16.00 3.05 -14.39
N ARG A 3 -15.33 3.90 -13.60
CA ARG A 3 -14.38 4.90 -14.10
C ARG A 3 -12.97 4.35 -14.28
N ASP A 4 -12.57 3.44 -13.39
CA ASP A 4 -11.26 2.80 -13.37
C ASP A 4 -11.33 1.55 -12.49
N TYR A 5 -10.28 0.72 -12.55
CA TYR A 5 -10.03 -0.30 -11.53
C TYR A 5 -9.67 0.38 -10.21
N VAL A 6 -10.07 -0.26 -9.10
CA VAL A 6 -9.56 0.08 -7.77
C VAL A 6 -8.60 -1.03 -7.38
N CYS A 7 -7.30 -0.72 -7.40
CA CYS A 7 -6.25 -1.66 -7.02
C CYS A 7 -5.83 -1.36 -5.59
N ALA A 8 -5.79 -2.38 -4.74
CA ALA A 8 -5.44 -2.23 -3.34
C ALA A 8 -4.30 -3.16 -2.96
N SER A 9 -3.43 -2.68 -2.07
CA SER A 9 -2.32 -3.44 -1.51
C SER A 9 -1.99 -2.93 -0.11
N SER A 10 -1.39 -3.79 0.69
CA SER A 10 -0.84 -3.44 2.00
C SER A 10 0.64 -3.08 1.87
N ALA A 11 1.16 -2.35 2.86
CA ALA A 11 2.57 -2.10 3.04
C ALA A 11 2.88 -2.00 4.52
N GLY A 12 4.14 -2.23 4.89
CA GLY A 12 4.59 -2.11 6.27
C GLY A 12 6.01 -1.58 6.38
N PHE A 13 6.45 -1.40 7.62
CA PHE A 13 7.81 -0.95 7.93
C PHE A 13 8.47 -1.90 8.91
N VAL A 14 9.58 -2.49 8.49
CA VAL A 14 10.37 -3.42 9.30
C VAL A 14 11.84 -3.05 9.11
N GLU A 15 12.57 -2.86 10.23
CA GLU A 15 14.02 -2.57 10.21
C GLU A 15 14.42 -1.47 9.19
N ASP A 16 13.80 -0.30 9.31
CA ASP A 16 14.01 0.87 8.42
C ASP A 16 13.66 0.68 6.94
N THR A 17 13.05 -0.45 6.60
CA THR A 17 12.72 -0.87 5.24
C THR A 17 11.20 -0.89 5.04
N ALA A 18 10.74 -0.28 3.95
CA ALA A 18 9.34 -0.38 3.54
C ALA A 18 9.12 -1.67 2.75
N LEU A 19 8.12 -2.44 3.17
CA LEU A 19 7.69 -3.69 2.53
C LEU A 19 6.35 -3.45 1.85
N ALA A 20 6.15 -4.08 0.70
CA ALA A 20 4.88 -4.08 -0.01
C ALA A 20 4.26 -5.48 0.06
N ASP A 21 2.93 -5.53 0.12
CA ASP A 21 2.12 -6.74 0.25
C ASP A 21 2.51 -7.60 1.46
N LEU A 22 2.14 -7.13 2.65
CA LEU A 22 2.44 -7.83 3.90
C LEU A 22 1.75 -9.18 3.97
N ASN A 23 2.48 -10.18 4.46
CA ASN A 23 1.91 -11.47 4.85
C ASN A 23 1.47 -11.48 6.32
N TYR A 24 0.76 -12.55 6.70
CA TYR A 24 0.25 -12.71 8.07
C TYR A 24 1.32 -12.63 9.16
N ILE A 25 2.53 -13.17 8.92
CA ILE A 25 3.60 -13.19 9.92
C ILE A 25 4.13 -11.77 10.14
N GLU A 26 4.27 -10.99 9.07
CA GLU A 26 4.72 -9.60 9.12
C GLU A 26 3.68 -8.69 9.79
N GLU A 27 2.39 -8.86 9.48
CA GLU A 27 1.31 -8.14 10.16
C GLU A 27 1.26 -8.50 11.65
N ALA A 28 1.37 -9.79 11.98
CA ALA A 28 1.35 -10.28 13.36
C ALA A 28 2.56 -9.83 14.19
N ALA A 29 3.66 -9.39 13.55
CA ALA A 29 4.80 -8.81 14.25
C ALA A 29 4.46 -7.48 14.95
N GLY A 30 3.31 -6.87 14.63
CA GLY A 30 2.81 -5.67 15.30
C GLY A 30 3.53 -4.39 14.89
N GLY A 31 4.23 -4.41 13.76
CA GLY A 31 4.81 -3.23 13.13
C GLY A 31 3.74 -2.30 12.55
N PRO A 32 4.13 -1.07 12.13
CA PRO A 32 3.21 -0.20 11.42
C PRO A 32 2.87 -0.79 10.05
N GLN A 33 1.58 -0.84 9.75
CA GLN A 33 1.02 -1.34 8.50
C GLN A 33 0.06 -0.30 7.91
N LEU A 34 0.00 -0.27 6.59
CA LEU A 34 -0.78 0.67 5.79
C LEU A 34 -1.51 -0.12 4.71
N ALA A 35 -2.81 0.07 4.60
CA ALA A 35 -3.62 -0.43 3.49
C ALA A 35 -3.98 0.74 2.58
N LEU A 36 -3.68 0.61 1.29
CA LEU A 36 -3.93 1.65 0.30
C LEU A 36 -4.76 1.07 -0.84
N ALA A 37 -5.78 1.81 -1.28
CA ALA A 37 -6.48 1.55 -2.53
C ALA A 37 -6.35 2.76 -3.46
N LEU A 38 -5.92 2.50 -4.71
CA LEU A 38 -5.63 3.48 -5.73
C LEU A 38 -6.54 3.28 -6.94
N LEU A 39 -6.91 4.40 -7.58
CA LEU A 39 -7.42 4.47 -8.95
C LEU A 39 -6.22 4.72 -9.88
N PRO A 40 -5.61 3.70 -10.49
CA PRO A 40 -4.27 3.79 -11.08
C PRO A 40 -4.17 4.76 -12.26
N LYS A 41 -5.24 4.98 -13.03
CA LYS A 41 -5.24 5.90 -14.18
C LYS A 41 -5.20 7.36 -13.77
N ALA A 42 -5.78 7.71 -12.62
CA ALA A 42 -5.82 9.07 -12.10
C ALA A 42 -4.83 9.31 -10.95
N ASP A 43 -4.12 8.26 -10.51
CA ASP A 43 -3.26 8.24 -9.33
C ASP A 43 -3.94 8.78 -8.06
N HIS A 44 -5.27 8.59 -7.98
CA HIS A 44 -6.09 9.03 -6.85
C HIS A 44 -6.22 7.92 -5.81
N ILE A 45 -5.93 8.26 -4.55
CA ILE A 45 -6.18 7.38 -3.41
C ILE A 45 -7.69 7.36 -3.13
N ALA A 46 -8.27 6.17 -3.19
CA ALA A 46 -9.67 5.92 -2.81
C ALA A 46 -9.80 5.49 -1.35
N LEU A 47 -8.78 4.82 -0.81
CA LEU A 47 -8.71 4.39 0.59
C LEU A 47 -7.28 4.50 1.10
N LEU A 48 -7.13 5.00 2.33
CA LEU A 48 -5.89 4.93 3.08
C LEU A 48 -6.23 4.61 4.54
N GLU A 49 -5.82 3.44 5.00
CA GLU A 49 -5.92 3.04 6.39
C GLU A 49 -4.54 2.71 6.93
N MET A 50 -4.27 3.07 8.18
CA MET A 50 -2.97 2.84 8.80
C MET A 50 -3.17 2.41 10.24
N ASN A 51 -2.46 1.35 10.62
CA ASN A 51 -2.46 0.80 11.97
C ASN A 51 -1.02 0.71 12.48
N GLY A 52 -0.80 1.13 13.72
CA GLY A 52 0.52 1.13 14.35
C GLY A 52 1.19 2.51 14.39
N ARG A 53 2.33 2.59 15.07
CA ARG A 53 3.08 3.84 15.26
C ARG A 53 4.20 3.94 14.24
N LEU A 54 4.26 5.07 13.53
CA LEU A 54 5.30 5.38 12.59
C LEU A 54 5.73 6.84 12.76
N HIS A 55 7.01 7.10 12.55
CA HIS A 55 7.51 8.47 12.43
C HIS A 55 7.11 9.07 11.07
N GLU A 56 6.72 10.34 11.04
CA GLU A 56 6.24 11.02 9.83
C GLU A 56 7.23 10.94 8.66
N ASP A 57 8.54 11.05 8.95
CA ASP A 57 9.63 10.90 7.98
C ASP A 57 9.62 9.59 7.17
N HIS A 58 8.92 8.55 7.64
CA HIS A 58 8.81 7.26 6.96
C HIS A 58 7.48 7.06 6.24
N LEU A 59 6.49 7.94 6.45
CA LEU A 59 5.15 7.80 5.91
C LEU A 59 5.15 7.78 4.38
N GLU A 60 5.88 8.70 3.75
CA GLU A 60 6.00 8.77 2.29
C GLU A 60 6.60 7.49 1.70
N ARG A 61 7.62 6.93 2.37
CA ARG A 61 8.31 5.72 1.89
C ARG A 61 7.38 4.50 1.86
N ILE A 62 6.58 4.30 2.90
CA ILE A 62 5.63 3.17 2.96
C ILE A 62 4.46 3.40 2.00
N THR A 63 3.99 4.65 1.89
CA THR A 63 2.92 5.00 0.97
C THR A 63 3.32 4.71 -0.47
N GLU A 64 4.57 5.01 -0.84
CA GLU A 64 5.05 4.67 -2.19
C GLU A 64 5.29 3.19 -2.42
N ALA A 65 5.66 2.43 -1.39
CA ALA A 65 5.68 0.96 -1.49
C ALA A 65 4.29 0.40 -1.82
N ALA A 66 3.25 0.87 -1.11
CA ALA A 66 1.86 0.45 -1.36
C ALA A 66 1.35 0.91 -2.73
N ARG A 67 1.65 2.15 -3.15
CA ARG A 67 1.28 2.67 -4.48
C ARG A 67 1.97 1.88 -5.60
N GLY A 68 3.25 1.57 -5.44
CA GLY A 68 4.00 0.71 -6.36
C GLY A 68 3.31 -0.64 -6.55
N ALA A 69 3.00 -1.32 -5.45
CA ALA A 69 2.29 -2.60 -5.51
C ALA A 69 0.89 -2.48 -6.15
N CYS A 70 0.14 -1.40 -5.88
CA CYS A 70 -1.14 -1.18 -6.56
C CYS A 70 -1.00 -1.02 -8.07
N ARG A 71 0.08 -0.38 -8.56
CA ARG A 71 0.39 -0.24 -9.99
C ARG A 71 0.80 -1.58 -10.61
N ASP A 72 1.57 -2.39 -9.89
CA ASP A 72 1.94 -3.73 -10.34
C ASP A 72 0.72 -4.65 -10.44
N VAL A 73 -0.18 -4.60 -9.46
CA VAL A 73 -1.48 -5.31 -9.50
C VAL A 73 -2.32 -4.84 -10.68
N HIS A 74 -2.41 -3.53 -10.93
CA HIS A 74 -3.11 -2.99 -12.09
C HIS A 74 -2.54 -3.54 -13.41
N ALA A 75 -1.21 -3.57 -13.55
CA ALA A 75 -0.53 -4.08 -14.74
C ALA A 75 -0.81 -5.57 -15.01
N VAL A 76 -1.14 -6.34 -13.98
CA VAL A 76 -1.58 -7.74 -14.12
C VAL A 76 -3.08 -7.84 -14.44
N LEU A 77 -3.91 -6.99 -13.84
CA LEU A 77 -5.36 -6.99 -14.05
C LEU A 77 -5.79 -6.47 -15.43
N ASP A 78 -5.00 -5.58 -16.03
CA ASP A 78 -5.27 -4.95 -17.34
C ASP A 78 -4.71 -5.77 -18.53
N GLN A 79 -4.21 -6.99 -18.28
CA GLN A 79 -3.82 -7.99 -19.30
C GLN A 79 -5.00 -8.82 -19.78
#